data_AF-A0AAQ3P5A0-F1
#
_entry.id   AF-A0AAQ3P5A0-F1
#
_cell.length_a   1.000
_cell.length_b   1.000
_cell.length_c   1.000
_cell.angle_alpha   90.00
_cell.angle_beta   90.00
_cell.angle_gamma   90.00
#
_symmetry.space_group_name_H-M   'P 1'
#
loop_
_entity.id
_entity.type
_entity.pdbx_description
1 polymer ?
#
loop_
_entity_poly.entity_id
_entity_poly.type
_entity_poly.pdbx_seq_one_letter_code
_entity_poly.pdbx_strand_id
1 'polypeptide(L)'
;MAVTELKDAIREGGIPFNRAYGTHAFEYPRLDSRFNKVFNTAMINHTTLVMKRVLESYKGFEGIKRLVDVGGGLGININLITSKYPHIHGINFDLPHVIQDAPSYPGIIHTHSNPVVVESSKKTKKFFSTF
;
A
#
# COMPACT_ATOMS: atom_id res chain seq x y z
N MET A 1 8.32 3.99 23.98
CA MET A 1 7.15 3.13 24.21
C MET A 1 7.27 1.80 23.45
N ALA A 2 7.44 1.73 22.12
CA ALA A 2 7.80 0.44 21.49
C ALA A 2 9.21 -0.04 21.89
N VAL A 3 10.20 0.86 21.93
CA VAL A 3 11.60 0.53 22.29
C VAL A 3 11.73 0.01 23.72
N THR A 4 10.84 0.40 24.63
CA THR A 4 10.86 -0.07 26.03
C THR A 4 10.46 -1.55 26.15
N GLU A 5 9.65 -2.05 25.21
CA GLU A 5 9.26 -3.48 25.13
C GLU A 5 10.31 -4.37 24.44
N LEU A 6 11.40 -3.80 23.93
CA LEU A 6 12.40 -4.56 23.17
C LEU A 6 13.07 -5.64 24.02
N LYS A 7 13.40 -5.32 25.27
CA LYS A 7 14.02 -6.27 26.21
C LYS A 7 13.14 -7.50 26.40
N ASP A 8 11.86 -7.30 26.66
CA ASP A 8 10.96 -8.41 26.98
C ASP A 8 10.56 -9.16 25.71
N ALA A 9 10.46 -8.48 24.56
CA ALA A 9 10.31 -9.14 23.26
C ALA A 9 11.47 -10.08 22.93
N ILE A 10 12.71 -9.72 23.29
CA ILE A 10 13.89 -10.60 23.10
C ILE A 10 13.81 -11.83 24.00
N ARG A 11 13.36 -11.66 25.26
CA ARG A 11 13.35 -12.75 26.25
C ARG A 11 12.16 -13.70 26.12
N GLU A 12 10.99 -13.15 25.82
CA GLU A 12 9.71 -13.85 25.89
C GLU A 12 9.09 -14.06 24.49
N GLY A 13 9.66 -13.43 23.46
CA GLY A 13 9.09 -13.38 22.14
C GLY A 13 8.03 -12.28 21.98
N GLY A 14 7.57 -12.13 20.74
CA GLY A 14 6.60 -11.11 20.32
C GLY A 14 7.26 -9.91 19.62
N ILE A 15 6.41 -8.97 19.18
CA ILE A 15 6.83 -7.77 18.46
C ILE A 15 6.75 -6.58 19.44
N PRO A 16 7.84 -5.81 19.67
CA PRO A 16 7.85 -4.73 20.66
C PRO A 16 6.71 -3.71 20.48
N PHE A 17 6.37 -3.36 19.25
CA PHE A 17 5.25 -2.46 18.96
C PHE A 17 3.92 -3.08 19.41
N ASN A 18 3.67 -4.35 19.07
CA ASN A 18 2.44 -5.04 19.46
C ASN A 18 2.32 -5.16 20.98
N ARG A 19 3.43 -5.41 21.67
CA ARG A 19 3.45 -5.47 23.14
C ARG A 19 3.09 -4.11 23.77
N ALA A 20 3.60 -3.02 23.20
CA ALA A 20 3.36 -1.67 23.71
C ALA A 20 1.95 -1.12 23.42
N TYR A 21 1.38 -1.49 22.26
CA TYR A 21 0.17 -0.86 21.73
C TYR A 21 -1.01 -1.83 21.53
N GLY A 22 -0.83 -3.12 21.85
CA GLY A 22 -1.86 -4.16 21.74
C GLY A 22 -2.30 -4.51 20.32
N THR A 23 -1.67 -3.93 19.28
CA THR A 23 -2.03 -4.14 17.88
C THR A 23 -0.82 -4.04 16.95
N HIS A 24 -0.96 -4.50 15.71
CA HIS A 24 0.09 -4.42 14.71
C HIS A 24 0.32 -2.97 14.26
N ALA A 25 1.56 -2.62 13.93
CA ALA A 25 1.95 -1.27 13.52
C ALA A 25 1.21 -0.75 12.27
N PHE A 26 0.75 -1.64 11.38
CA PHE A 26 -0.06 -1.27 10.20
C PHE A 26 -1.55 -1.06 10.51
N GLU A 27 -2.05 -1.58 11.63
CA GLU A 27 -3.44 -1.35 12.06
C GLU A 27 -3.54 -0.16 13.02
N TYR A 28 -2.45 0.17 13.72
CA TYR A 28 -2.39 1.29 14.66
C TYR A 28 -2.77 2.66 14.06
N PRO A 29 -2.41 3.01 12.81
CA PRO A 29 -2.87 4.25 12.16
C PRO A 29 -4.39 4.45 12.19
N ARG A 30 -5.18 3.37 12.23
CA ARG A 30 -6.65 3.45 12.34
C ARG A 30 -7.12 3.97 13.70
N LEU A 31 -6.28 3.81 14.73
CA LEU A 31 -6.61 4.14 16.12
C LEU A 31 -6.13 5.56 16.49
N ASP A 32 -5.11 6.08 15.81
CA ASP A 32 -4.51 7.39 16.08
C ASP A 32 -4.31 8.17 14.77
N SER A 33 -5.22 9.13 14.51
CA SER A 33 -5.20 9.95 13.29
C SER A 33 -3.97 10.85 13.18
N ARG A 34 -3.39 11.27 14.31
CA ARG A 34 -2.13 12.05 14.32
C ARG A 34 -0.98 11.16 13.90
N PHE A 35 -0.92 9.93 14.41
CA PHE A 35 0.06 8.94 13.97
C PHE A 35 -0.10 8.60 12.49
N ASN A 36 -1.34 8.35 12.02
CA ASN A 36 -1.64 8.09 10.62
C ASN A 36 -1.10 9.19 9.70
N LYS A 37 -1.37 10.46 10.03
CA LYS A 37 -0.89 11.61 9.25
C LYS A 37 0.64 11.66 9.17
N VAL A 38 1.32 11.50 10.30
CA VAL A 38 2.79 11.53 10.34
C VAL A 38 3.38 10.35 9.56
N PHE A 39 2.84 9.14 9.75
CA PHE A 39 3.27 7.94 9.04
C PHE A 39 3.10 8.09 7.53
N ASN A 40 1.90 8.45 7.06
CA ASN A 40 1.63 8.61 5.63
C ASN A 40 2.46 9.72 4.99
N THR A 41 2.67 10.84 5.68
CA THR A 41 3.53 11.93 5.18
C THR A 41 4.98 11.45 5.03
N ALA A 42 5.50 10.71 6.01
CA ALA A 42 6.84 10.14 5.94
C ALA A 42 6.97 9.15 4.76
N MET A 43 6.00 8.25 4.58
CA MET A 43 5.99 7.27 3.49
C MET A 43 5.89 7.94 2.12
N ILE A 44 5.05 8.98 1.98
CA ILE A 44 4.94 9.75 0.73
C ILE A 44 6.27 10.41 0.37
N ASN A 45 6.90 11.08 1.33
CA ASN A 45 8.15 11.80 1.10
C ASN A 45 9.29 10.85 0.74
N HIS A 46 9.44 9.76 1.49
CA HIS A 46 10.46 8.74 1.23
C HIS A 46 10.28 8.10 -0.15
N THR A 47 9.06 7.64 -0.44
CA THR A 47 8.71 7.01 -1.73
C THR A 47 8.96 7.95 -2.89
N THR A 48 8.56 9.23 -2.78
CA THR A 48 8.78 10.23 -3.83
C THR A 48 10.25 10.44 -4.12
N LEU A 49 11.09 10.51 -3.08
CA LEU A 49 12.52 10.69 -3.23
C LEU A 49 13.16 9.49 -3.95
N VAL A 50 12.90 8.27 -3.47
CA VAL A 50 13.48 7.04 -4.02
C VAL A 50 12.98 6.78 -5.43
N MET A 51 11.67 6.87 -5.66
CA MET A 51 11.08 6.51 -6.95
C MET A 51 11.44 7.49 -8.07
N LYS A 52 11.72 8.76 -7.78
CA LYS A 52 12.31 9.67 -8.77
C LYS A 52 13.64 9.14 -9.31
N ARG A 53 14.51 8.63 -8.43
CA ARG A 53 15.81 8.05 -8.82
C ARG A 53 15.68 6.71 -9.52
N VAL A 54 14.74 5.86 -9.08
CA VAL A 54 14.44 4.60 -9.77
C VAL A 54 13.98 4.89 -11.19
N LEU A 55 13.04 5.82 -11.37
CA LEU A 55 12.51 6.16 -12.68
C LEU A 55 13.58 6.75 -13.61
N GLU A 56 14.63 7.42 -13.11
CA GLU A 56 15.74 7.93 -13.93
C GLU A 56 16.53 6.83 -14.65
N SER A 57 16.67 5.65 -14.04
CA SER A 57 17.60 4.61 -14.50
C SER A 57 16.94 3.28 -14.85
N TYR A 58 15.82 2.94 -14.20
CA TYR A 58 15.13 1.67 -14.38
C TYR A 58 14.14 1.73 -15.54
N LYS A 59 14.37 0.89 -16.55
CA LYS A 59 13.54 0.78 -17.75
C LYS A 59 12.51 -0.35 -17.70
N GLY A 60 12.46 -1.13 -16.62
CA GLY A 60 11.59 -2.31 -16.57
C GLY A 60 10.08 -2.01 -16.56
N PHE A 61 9.68 -0.74 -16.55
CA PHE A 61 8.29 -0.32 -16.76
C PHE A 61 7.92 -0.13 -18.25
N GLU A 62 8.90 -0.10 -19.15
CA GLU A 62 8.65 0.05 -20.58
C GLU A 62 7.88 -1.15 -21.14
N GLY A 63 6.81 -0.89 -21.90
CA GLY A 63 5.98 -1.92 -22.52
C GLY A 63 4.98 -2.61 -21.58
N ILE A 64 4.99 -2.27 -20.28
CA ILE A 64 3.95 -2.73 -19.34
C ILE A 64 2.61 -2.08 -19.73
N LYS A 65 1.53 -2.87 -19.74
CA LYS A 65 0.17 -2.35 -20.00
C LYS A 65 -0.62 -2.09 -18.72
N ARG A 66 -0.41 -2.92 -17.70
CA ARG A 66 -1.11 -2.88 -16.42
C ARG A 66 -0.12 -3.14 -15.30
N LEU A 67 -0.17 -2.32 -14.26
CA LEU A 67 0.70 -2.43 -13.10
C LEU A 67 -0.14 -2.35 -11.83
N VAL A 68 0.09 -3.30 -10.93
CA VAL A 68 -0.52 -3.32 -9.60
C VAL A 68 0.56 -3.00 -8.58
N ASP A 69 0.34 -1.98 -7.76
CA ASP A 69 1.17 -1.62 -6.63
C ASP A 69 0.55 -2.20 -5.36
N VAL A 70 1.15 -3.27 -4.82
CA VAL A 70 0.64 -4.03 -3.67
C VAL A 70 1.25 -3.47 -2.39
N GLY A 71 0.41 -3.01 -1.45
CA GLY A 71 0.87 -2.21 -0.32
C GLY A 71 1.25 -0.79 -0.76
N GLY A 72 0.60 -0.26 -1.80
CA GLY A 72 0.96 1.03 -2.42
C GLY A 72 0.55 2.26 -1.60
N GLY A 73 -0.03 2.05 -0.41
CA GLY A 73 -0.42 3.09 0.53
C GLY A 73 -1.43 4.05 -0.09
N LEU A 74 -1.14 5.34 0.04
CA LEU A 74 -1.95 6.40 -0.56
C LEU A 74 -1.75 6.53 -2.09
N GLY A 75 -0.98 5.65 -2.75
CA GLY A 75 -0.91 5.56 -4.20
C GLY A 75 0.11 6.48 -4.88
N ILE A 76 1.00 7.11 -4.12
CA ILE A 76 2.00 8.04 -4.68
C ILE A 76 2.99 7.34 -5.63
N ASN A 77 3.38 6.09 -5.33
CA ASN A 77 4.34 5.34 -6.13
C ASN A 77 3.76 5.03 -7.52
N ILE A 78 2.61 4.35 -7.56
CA ILE A 78 1.93 4.08 -8.83
C ILE A 78 1.63 5.36 -9.61
N ASN A 79 1.29 6.47 -8.94
CA ASN A 79 1.09 7.77 -9.58
C ASN A 79 2.37 8.31 -10.25
N LEU A 80 3.53 8.18 -9.61
CA LEU A 80 4.80 8.59 -10.21
C LEU A 80 5.14 7.74 -11.44
N ILE A 81 4.88 6.43 -11.38
CA ILE A 81 5.13 5.51 -12.49
C ILE A 81 4.19 5.82 -13.66
N THR A 82 2.88 5.92 -13.44
CA THR A 82 1.91 6.19 -14.51
C THR A 82 2.03 7.62 -15.06
N SER A 83 2.47 8.58 -14.27
CA SER A 83 2.80 9.93 -14.77
C SER A 83 3.97 9.91 -15.76
N LYS A 84 4.98 9.07 -15.55
CA LYS A 84 6.10 8.90 -16.49
C LYS A 84 5.74 8.01 -17.68
N TYR A 85 4.88 7.01 -17.47
CA TYR A 85 4.45 6.05 -18.48
C TYR A 85 2.91 6.06 -18.60
N PRO A 86 2.33 7.07 -19.29
CA PRO A 86 0.87 7.27 -19.33
C PRO A 86 0.07 6.14 -19.99
N HIS A 87 0.75 5.22 -20.70
CA HIS A 87 0.13 4.03 -21.30
C HIS A 87 -0.13 2.91 -20.28
N ILE A 88 0.47 2.98 -19.10
CA ILE A 88 0.27 2.00 -18.02
C ILE A 88 -1.06 2.30 -17.32
N HIS A 89 -1.91 1.29 -17.23
CA HIS A 89 -3.09 1.34 -16.36
C HIS A 89 -2.68 0.94 -14.95
N GLY A 90 -2.73 1.90 -14.02
CA GLY A 90 -2.30 1.71 -12.63
C GLY A 90 -3.42 1.22 -11.73
N ILE A 91 -3.09 0.27 -10.86
CA ILE A 91 -3.96 -0.19 -9.77
C ILE A 91 -3.18 -0.06 -8.46
N ASN A 92 -3.68 0.78 -7.54
CA ASN A 92 -3.17 0.83 -6.17
C ASN A 92 -3.95 -0.16 -5.30
N PHE A 93 -3.25 -1.07 -4.64
CA PHE A 93 -3.84 -2.05 -3.74
C PHE A 93 -3.30 -1.92 -2.32
N ASP A 94 -4.19 -1.73 -1.35
CA ASP A 94 -3.83 -1.63 0.08
C ASP A 94 -5.00 -2.02 0.99
N LEU A 95 -4.83 -1.95 2.30
CA LEU A 95 -5.85 -2.20 3.30
C LEU A 95 -7.06 -1.27 3.11
N PRO A 96 -8.29 -1.71 3.45
CA PRO A 96 -9.50 -0.92 3.22
C PRO A 96 -9.44 0.49 3.81
N HIS A 97 -8.91 0.63 5.03
CA HIS A 97 -8.82 1.91 5.71
C HIS A 97 -7.80 2.86 5.07
N VAL A 98 -6.74 2.33 4.47
CA VAL A 98 -5.72 3.13 3.76
C VAL A 98 -6.28 3.62 2.42
N ILE A 99 -6.98 2.73 1.70
CA ILE A 99 -7.60 3.07 0.42
C ILE A 99 -8.70 4.13 0.58
N GLN A 100 -9.43 4.14 1.69
CA GLN A 100 -10.43 5.19 1.99
C GLN A 100 -9.82 6.59 2.09
N ASP A 101 -8.57 6.68 2.57
CA ASP A 101 -7.85 7.95 2.72
C ASP A 101 -7.02 8.32 1.48
N ALA A 102 -6.98 7.45 0.46
CA ALA A 102 -6.15 7.65 -0.72
C ALA A 102 -6.75 8.75 -1.62
N PRO A 103 -5.95 9.76 -2.03
CA PRO A 103 -6.41 10.77 -2.98
C PRO A 103 -6.62 10.15 -4.36
N SER A 104 -7.52 10.75 -5.14
CA SER A 104 -7.74 10.32 -6.52
C SER A 104 -6.59 10.77 -7.42
N TYR A 105 -6.04 9.85 -8.21
CA TYR A 105 -5.08 10.14 -9.27
C TYR A 105 -5.66 9.78 -10.65
N PRO A 106 -5.45 10.61 -11.69
CA PRO A 106 -5.90 10.28 -13.05
C PRO A 106 -5.34 8.94 -13.53
N GLY A 107 -6.21 8.07 -14.06
CA GLY A 107 -5.81 6.78 -14.64
C GLY A 107 -5.43 5.69 -13.63
N ILE A 108 -5.67 5.91 -12.33
CA ILE A 108 -5.37 4.95 -11.26
C ILE A 108 -6.65 4.47 -10.58
N ILE A 109 -6.75 3.16 -10.37
CA ILE A 109 -7.84 2.53 -9.62
C ILE A 109 -7.32 2.13 -8.24
N HIS A 110 -7.97 2.62 -7.19
CA HIS A 110 -7.69 2.22 -5.81
C HIS A 110 -8.61 1.05 -5.42
N THR A 111 -8.06 -0.04 -4.88
CA THR A 111 -8.85 -1.21 -4.47
C THR A 111 -8.23 -1.89 -3.25
N HIS A 112 -9.07 -2.38 -2.34
CA HIS A 112 -8.65 -3.25 -1.24
C HIS A 112 -9.03 -4.71 -1.46
N SER A 113 -9.70 -5.00 -2.57
CA SER A 113 -10.12 -6.34 -2.98
C SER A 113 -9.15 -6.89 -4.02
N ASN A 114 -8.92 -8.20 -4.00
CA ASN A 114 -7.96 -8.86 -4.89
C ASN A 114 -8.18 -8.39 -6.35
N PRO A 115 -7.17 -7.82 -7.03
CA PRO A 115 -7.34 -7.19 -8.34
C PRO A 115 -7.88 -8.15 -9.42
N VAL A 116 -7.68 -9.46 -9.27
CA VAL A 116 -8.28 -10.50 -10.15
C VAL A 116 -9.82 -10.51 -10.06
N VAL A 117 -10.38 -10.17 -8.90
CA VAL A 117 -11.83 -10.15 -8.67
C VAL A 117 -12.47 -8.89 -9.29
N VAL A 118 -11.74 -7.78 -9.37
CA VAL A 118 -12.21 -6.51 -9.94
C VAL A 118 -12.57 -6.66 -11.42
N GLU A 119 -11.84 -7.50 -12.17
CA GLU A 119 -12.16 -7.82 -13.57
C GLU A 119 -13.32 -8.81 -13.75
N SER A 120 -13.69 -9.57 -12.72
CA SER A 120 -14.69 -10.66 -12.86
C SER A 120 -16.16 -10.22 -12.66
N SER A 121 -16.41 -8.95 -12.36
CA SER A 121 -17.67 -8.51 -11.73
C SER A 121 -18.89 -8.34 -12.66
N LYS A 122 -19.01 -9.08 -13.77
CA LYS A 122 -20.33 -9.24 -14.43
C LYS A 122 -20.74 -10.66 -14.88
N LYS A 123 -19.88 -11.68 -14.92
CA LYS A 123 -20.31 -13.02 -15.40
C LYS A 123 -19.79 -14.28 -14.68
N THR A 124 -18.84 -14.20 -13.75
CA THR A 124 -18.15 -15.40 -13.22
C THR A 124 -18.44 -15.75 -11.76
N LYS A 125 -19.47 -15.16 -11.14
CA LYS A 125 -19.89 -15.45 -9.75
C LYS A 125 -20.23 -16.93 -9.44
N LYS A 126 -20.16 -17.86 -10.41
CA LYS A 126 -20.53 -19.27 -10.21
C LYS A 126 -19.36 -20.24 -10.00
N PHE A 127 -18.09 -19.82 -10.10
CA PHE A 127 -17.00 -20.81 -10.20
C PHE A 127 -16.18 -21.09 -8.92
N PHE A 128 -16.29 -20.31 -7.83
CA PHE A 128 -15.37 -20.46 -6.68
C PHE A 128 -16.05 -20.72 -5.33
N SER A 129 -17.18 -21.45 -5.30
CA SER A 129 -17.75 -21.94 -4.04
C SER A 129 -17.33 -23.37 -3.67
N THR A 130 -16.26 -23.93 -4.24
CA THR A 130 -15.92 -25.35 -4.00
C THR A 130 -14.44 -25.70 -3.95
N PHE A 131 -13.58 -24.86 -3.36
CA PHE A 131 -12.33 -25.30 -2.73
C PHE A 131 -11.99 -24.37 -1.57
#